data_AF-A0A963L2F9-F1
#
_entry.id   AF-A0A963L2F9-F1
#
_cell.length_a   1.000
_cell.length_b   1.000
_cell.length_c   1.000
_cell.angle_alpha   90.00
_cell.angle_beta   90.00
_cell.angle_gamma   90.00
#
_symmetry.space_group_name_H-M   'P 1'
#
loop_
_entity.id
_entity.type
_entity.pdbx_description
1 polymer ?
#
loop_
_entity_poly.entity_id
_entity_poly.type
_entity_poly.pdbx_seq_one_letter_code
_entity_poly.pdbx_strand_id
1 'polypeptide(L)'
;GVMFTIDTESGFEDVVFITSSYGLGETVVQGAVNPDEFYVHKPMLKAGKKAVIRRNLGSKLIEMVFSTPEEKAATRKLVKTVDVPVELRNR
;
A
#
# COMPACT_ATOMS: atom_id res chain seq x y z
N GLY A 1 0.94 0.02 -3.56
CA GLY A 1 -0.42 0.25 -3.04
C GLY A 1 -1.37 0.50 -4.18
N VAL A 2 -2.63 0.81 -3.88
CA VAL A 2 -3.65 1.22 -4.87
C VAL A 2 -4.36 2.49 -4.39
N MET A 3 -5.07 3.16 -5.30
CA MET A 3 -5.85 4.35 -4.98
C MET A 3 -7.19 4.30 -5.71
N PHE A 4 -8.24 4.70 -5.01
CA PHE A 4 -9.57 4.92 -5.56
C PHE A 4 -10.00 6.36 -5.28
N THR A 5 -10.55 7.02 -6.29
CA THR A 5 -11.07 8.39 -6.16
C THR A 5 -12.51 8.42 -5.63
N ILE A 6 -12.97 7.35 -5.01
CA ILE A 6 -14.29 7.18 -4.42
C ILE A 6 -14.13 6.18 -3.29
N ASP A 7 -14.95 6.26 -2.24
CA ASP A 7 -15.07 5.15 -1.31
C ASP A 7 -15.82 4.00 -2.00
N THR A 8 -15.14 2.87 -2.24
CA THR A 8 -15.71 1.74 -2.96
C THR A 8 -16.75 0.97 -2.15
N GLU A 9 -16.80 1.14 -0.82
CA GLU A 9 -17.80 0.50 0.04
C GLU A 9 -19.12 1.27 0.04
N SER A 10 -19.09 2.59 0.22
CA SER A 10 -20.29 3.43 0.34
C SER A 10 -20.68 4.17 -0.95
N GLY A 11 -19.76 4.33 -1.90
CA GLY A 11 -19.92 5.21 -3.06
C GLY A 11 -19.73 6.70 -2.76
N PHE A 12 -19.23 7.07 -1.57
CA PHE A 12 -19.00 8.47 -1.23
C PHE A 12 -17.87 9.08 -2.06
N GLU A 13 -18.21 10.04 -2.91
CA GLU A 13 -17.28 10.63 -3.89
C GLU A 13 -16.31 11.65 -3.32
N ASP A 14 -16.57 12.22 -2.14
CA ASP A 14 -15.74 13.30 -1.60
C ASP A 14 -14.48 12.82 -0.86
N VAL A 15 -14.12 11.55 -1.01
CA VAL A 15 -12.90 10.96 -0.47
C VAL A 15 -12.05 10.28 -1.54
N VAL A 16 -10.76 10.23 -1.27
CA VAL A 16 -9.81 9.35 -1.96
C VAL A 16 -9.40 8.28 -0.94
N PHE A 17 -9.58 7.01 -1.31
CA PHE A 17 -9.10 5.87 -0.54
C PHE A 17 -7.74 5.44 -1.08
N ILE A 18 -6.73 5.37 -0.22
CA ILE A 18 -5.35 5.04 -0.58
C ILE A 18 -4.92 3.87 0.29
N THR A 19 -4.37 2.83 -0.33
CA THR A 19 -3.68 1.76 0.38
C THR A 19 -2.18 1.80 0.10
N SER A 20 -1.37 1.48 1.11
CA SER A 20 0.10 1.50 1.02
C SER A 20 0.74 0.30 1.71
N SER A 21 1.76 -0.27 1.08
CA SER A 21 2.61 -1.30 1.68
C SER A 21 4.01 -1.17 1.10
N TYR A 22 4.98 -1.86 1.69
CA TYR A 22 6.35 -1.90 1.21
C TYR A 22 6.48 -2.76 -0.07
N GLY A 23 7.52 -2.48 -0.84
CA GLY A 23 7.83 -3.18 -2.10
C GLY A 23 6.88 -2.89 -3.26
N LEU A 24 6.92 -3.79 -4.25
CA LEU A 24 6.10 -3.70 -5.46
C LEU A 24 4.61 -3.90 -5.13
N GLY A 25 3.76 -3.11 -5.79
CA GLY A 25 2.33 -3.01 -5.48
C GLY A 25 1.49 -4.25 -5.79
N GLU A 26 2.03 -5.23 -6.52
CA GLU A 26 1.31 -6.46 -6.91
C GLU A 26 0.75 -7.22 -5.70
N THR A 27 1.49 -7.27 -4.60
CA THR A 27 1.04 -7.93 -3.36
C THR A 27 -0.23 -7.31 -2.78
N VAL A 28 -0.42 -6.00 -2.96
CA VAL A 28 -1.64 -5.29 -2.54
C VAL A 28 -2.78 -5.61 -3.50
N VAL A 29 -2.52 -5.62 -4.82
CA VAL A 29 -3.54 -5.92 -5.84
C VAL A 29 -4.07 -7.35 -5.69
N GLN A 30 -3.21 -8.31 -5.34
CA GLN A 30 -3.57 -9.70 -5.10
C GLN A 30 -4.23 -9.95 -3.73
N GLY A 31 -4.29 -8.94 -2.85
CA GLY A 31 -4.75 -9.12 -1.47
C GLY A 31 -3.84 -9.99 -0.60
N ALA A 32 -2.58 -10.17 -1.01
CA ALA A 32 -1.60 -11.01 -0.32
C ALA A 32 -0.97 -10.35 0.92
N VAL A 33 -1.05 -9.02 1.01
CA VAL A 33 -0.58 -8.23 2.16
C VAL A 33 -1.70 -7.36 2.71
N ASN A 34 -1.74 -7.18 4.03
CA ASN A 34 -2.61 -6.21 4.69
C ASN A 34 -1.92 -4.83 4.73
N PRO A 35 -2.33 -3.88 3.88
CA PRO A 35 -1.66 -2.58 3.72
C PRO A 35 -2.14 -1.56 4.76
N ASP A 36 -1.42 -0.46 4.89
CA ASP A 36 -1.96 0.75 5.50
C ASP A 36 -3.08 1.32 4.65
N GLU A 37 -4.05 1.94 5.32
CA GLU A 37 -5.25 2.52 4.71
C GLU A 37 -5.38 3.99 5.12
N PHE A 38 -5.66 4.84 4.14
CA PHE A 38 -5.85 6.26 4.34
C PHE A 38 -7.09 6.74 3.60
N TYR A 39 -7.91 7.54 4.28
CA TYR A 39 -8.98 8.31 3.64
C TYR A 39 -8.60 9.78 3.62
N VAL A 40 -8.62 10.35 2.42
CA VAL A 40 -8.32 11.77 2.19
C VAL A 40 -9.57 12.50 1.72
N HIS A 41 -10.02 13.49 2.48
CA HIS A 41 -11.20 14.28 2.17
C HIS A 41 -10.90 15.36 1.10
N LYS A 42 -11.50 15.22 -0.09
CA LYS A 42 -11.20 16.06 -1.26
C LYS A 42 -11.48 17.55 -1.03
N PRO A 43 -12.61 17.98 -0.44
CA PRO A 43 -12.87 19.41 -0.17
C PRO A 43 -11.79 20.05 0.71
N MET A 44 -11.36 19.37 1.78
CA MET A 44 -10.32 19.89 2.69
C MET A 44 -8.95 19.94 2.02
N LEU A 45 -8.66 18.96 1.16
CA LEU A 45 -7.43 18.97 0.36
C LEU A 45 -7.40 20.17 -0.60
N LYS A 46 -8.50 20.40 -1.33
CA LYS A 46 -8.65 21.58 -2.23
C LYS A 46 -8.53 22.91 -1.47
N ALA A 47 -8.98 22.96 -0.22
CA ALA A 47 -8.86 24.12 0.65
C ALA A 47 -7.46 24.27 1.32
N GLY A 48 -6.48 23.42 0.98
CA GLY A 48 -5.12 23.47 1.54
C GLY A 48 -5.04 23.10 3.02
N LYS A 49 -6.02 22.35 3.54
CA LYS A 49 -6.07 21.91 4.95
C LYS A 49 -5.53 20.50 5.11
N LYS A 50 -5.30 20.09 6.37
CA LYS A 50 -5.03 18.69 6.69
C LYS A 50 -6.25 17.85 6.31
N ALA A 51 -6.09 16.97 5.32
CA ALA A 51 -7.19 16.28 4.66
C ALA A 51 -7.24 14.76 4.94
N VAL A 52 -6.24 14.20 5.62
CA VAL A 52 -6.28 12.79 6.05
C VAL A 52 -7.24 12.69 7.23
N ILE A 53 -8.40 12.09 7.01
CA ILE A 53 -9.48 11.99 7.99
C ILE A 53 -9.50 10.63 8.70
N ARG A 54 -8.87 9.61 8.10
CA ARG A 54 -8.68 8.29 8.70
C ARG A 54 -7.33 7.72 8.29
N ARG A 55 -6.67 7.06 9.25
CA ARG A 55 -5.43 6.30 9.08
C ARG A 55 -5.57 4.99 9.85
N ASN A 56 -5.57 3.85 9.15
CA ASN A 56 -5.46 2.54 9.77
C ASN A 56 -4.11 1.95 9.35
N LEU A 57 -3.35 1.39 10.30
CA LEU A 57 -2.08 0.74 10.00
C LEU A 57 -2.31 -0.75 9.74
N GLY A 58 -1.88 -1.21 8.57
CA GLY A 58 -1.86 -2.63 8.23
C GLY A 58 -0.62 -3.32 8.78
N SER A 59 -0.67 -4.64 8.86
CA SER A 59 0.44 -5.43 9.41
C SER A 59 1.69 -5.42 8.53
N LYS A 60 1.54 -5.21 7.21
CA LYS A 60 2.63 -5.10 6.22
C LYS A 60 3.69 -6.20 6.40
N LEU A 61 3.26 -7.45 6.57
CA LEU A 61 4.15 -8.56 6.96
C LEU A 61 5.17 -8.91 5.87
N ILE A 62 4.77 -8.77 4.61
CA ILE A 62 5.55 -9.16 3.44
C ILE A 62 5.67 -8.01 2.45
N GLU A 63 6.74 -8.02 1.68
CA GLU A 63 6.95 -7.12 0.55
C GLU A 63 7.51 -7.87 -0.65
N MET A 64 7.21 -7.38 -1.85
CA MET A 64 7.79 -7.90 -3.08
C MET A 64 8.94 -7.01 -3.54
N VAL A 65 10.11 -7.61 -3.75
CA VAL A 65 11.34 -6.92 -4.15
C VAL A 65 11.92 -7.56 -5.40
N PHE A 66 12.77 -6.83 -6.12
CA PHE A 66 13.53 -7.41 -7.22
C PHE A 66 14.55 -8.41 -6.71
N SER A 67 14.72 -9.51 -7.45
CA SER A 67 15.83 -10.45 -7.24
C SER A 67 17.16 -9.77 -7.57
N THR A 68 18.19 -10.07 -6.80
CA THR A 68 19.58 -9.73 -7.16
C THR A 68 20.01 -10.45 -8.45
N PRO A 69 21.07 -9.99 -9.15
CA PRO A 69 21.61 -10.69 -10.32
C PRO A 69 21.92 -12.18 -10.04
N GLU A 70 22.47 -12.48 -8.87
CA GLU A 70 22.82 -13.83 -8.43
C GLU A 70 21.58 -14.69 -8.23
N GLU A 71 20.56 -14.17 -7.52
CA GLU A 71 19.29 -14.86 -7.30
C GLU A 71 18.52 -15.08 -8.60
N LYS A 72 18.57 -14.11 -9.52
CA LYS A 72 17.97 -14.22 -10.85
C LYS A 72 18.67 -15.31 -11.66
N ALA A 73 19.99 -15.44 -11.58
CA ALA A 73 20.74 -16.50 -12.26
C ALA A 73 20.35 -17.89 -11.72
N ALA A 74 20.17 -18.02 -10.40
CA ALA A 74 19.82 -19.27 -9.74
C ALA A 74 18.35 -19.69 -9.92
N THR A 75 17.41 -18.75 -9.79
CA THR A 75 15.96 -19.06 -9.71
C THR A 75 15.20 -18.74 -10.99
N ARG A 76 15.81 -17.96 -11.92
CA ARG A 76 15.16 -17.36 -13.09
C ARG A 76 13.97 -16.44 -12.78
N LYS A 77 13.70 -16.14 -11.51
CA LYS A 77 12.64 -15.21 -11.09
C LYS A 77 13.16 -13.78 -11.01
N LEU A 78 12.37 -12.83 -11.51
CA LEU A 78 12.71 -11.39 -11.47
C LEU A 78 12.37 -10.73 -10.12
N VAL A 79 11.44 -11.32 -9.38
CA VAL A 79 10.95 -10.81 -8.10
C VAL A 79 10.87 -11.94 -7.09
N LYS A 80 10.96 -11.56 -5.82
CA LYS A 80 10.76 -12.44 -4.66
C LYS A 80 9.93 -11.71 -3.61
N THR A 81 9.22 -12.50 -2.81
CA THR A 81 8.51 -12.00 -1.64
C THR A 81 9.35 -12.29 -0.41
N VAL A 82 9.54 -11.28 0.44
CA VAL A 82 10.33 -11.37 1.68
C VAL A 82 9.53 -10.79 2.85
N ASP A 83 9.87 -11.18 4.07
CA ASP A 83 9.32 -10.56 5.28
C ASP A 83 9.83 -9.13 5.45
N VAL A 84 8.91 -8.21 5.73
CA VAL A 84 9.25 -6.83 6.09
C VAL A 84 9.86 -6.82 7.50
N PRO A 85 10.98 -6.12 7.74
CA PRO A 85 11.55 -5.96 9.07
C PRO A 85 10.55 -5.40 10.09
N VAL A 86 10.53 -5.93 11.33
CA VAL A 86 9.52 -5.62 12.34
C VAL A 86 9.46 -4.12 12.67
N GLU A 87 10.62 -3.46 12.68
CA GLU A 87 10.80 -2.03 12.90
C GLU A 87 10.16 -1.12 11.85
N LEU A 88 9.87 -1.66 10.65
CA LEU A 88 9.17 -0.94 9.58
C LEU A 88 7.66 -1.15 9.63
N ARG A 89 7.16 -2.24 10.23
CA ARG A 89 5.75 -2.63 10.16
C ARG A 89 4.78 -1.63 10.82
N ASN A 90 5.23 -0.83 11.78
CA ASN A 90 4.37 0.07 12.58
C ASN A 90 4.65 1.57 12.37
N ARG A 91 5.26 1.97 11.24
CA ARG A 91 5.57 3.37 10.94
C ARG A 91 4.42 4.13 10.28
#